data_AF-A0AA36F246-F1
#
_entry.id   AF-A0AA36F246-F1
#
_cell.length_a   1.000
_cell.length_b   1.000
_cell.length_c   1.000
_cell.angle_alpha   90.00
_cell.angle_beta   90.00
_cell.angle_gamma   90.00
#
_symmetry.space_group_name_H-M   'P 1'
#
loop_
_entity.id
_entity.type
_entity.pdbx_description
1 polymer ?
#
loop_
_entity_poly.entity_id
_entity_poly.type
_entity_poly.pdbx_seq_one_letter_code
_entity_poly.pdbx_strand_id
1 'polypeptide(L)'
;MDPDTAAANIRSLSCKLDTELKKNTDWNKVVEILKEISEIFKTESSRSLTVSSEFLETASTILETYLAESREVKGLNQTVTEVFRCLRNSCIGSKDNQDTICRNSRIPLLARDFIRMILKEGSEDAEVQLCCAVQFIGNAVVNNYDNQILVWSSFSPDFPLLLSSCDWNLGHYTCMVVHNCLATLISQPNADIRPIDVKDPLMQSLILAVMDMLKKEDSEWGIFVLEDFLLVEDFISVMYPQMDNEQKLLVLDVMANQLQRPCEENKDFQDYSPQICESNLLYLAKDFKEMSNILLSLGDSDTVDGKEMQPFVLLKELEVLCWATCQHIGYRALTQDDTGLLSCAISK
;
A
#
# COMPACT_ATOMS: atom_id res chain seq x y z
N MET A 1 18.61 22.24 17.26
CA MET A 1 20.08 22.13 17.08
C MET A 1 20.41 22.79 15.76
N ASP A 2 21.49 23.55 15.68
CA ASP A 2 21.93 24.15 14.41
C ASP A 2 22.34 23.05 13.40
N PRO A 3 22.01 23.16 12.09
CA PRO A 3 22.27 22.12 11.10
C PRO A 3 23.74 21.71 10.97
N ASP A 4 24.68 22.65 11.08
CA ASP A 4 26.12 22.33 10.96
C ASP A 4 26.61 21.52 12.16
N THR A 5 26.10 21.86 13.36
CA THR A 5 26.36 21.10 14.59
C THR A 5 25.78 19.70 14.50
N ALA A 6 24.56 19.58 13.96
CA ALA A 6 23.89 18.30 13.75
C ALA A 6 24.65 17.40 12.76
N ALA A 7 25.13 17.96 11.65
CA ALA A 7 25.92 17.24 10.66
C ALA A 7 27.25 16.74 11.25
N ALA A 8 27.95 17.58 12.01
CA ALA A 8 29.19 17.21 12.69
C ALA A 8 28.97 16.08 13.71
N ASN A 9 27.86 16.15 14.46
CA ASN A 9 27.48 15.10 15.42
C ASN A 9 27.19 13.77 14.72
N ILE A 10 26.41 13.78 13.61
CA ILE A 10 26.12 12.56 12.84
C ILE A 10 27.42 11.91 12.33
N ARG A 11 28.35 12.70 11.76
CA ARG A 11 29.65 12.17 11.28
C ARG A 11 30.48 11.57 12.42
N SER A 12 30.56 12.27 13.55
CA SER A 12 31.27 11.79 14.74
C SER A 12 30.68 10.49 15.27
N LEU A 13 29.35 10.41 15.39
CA LEU A 13 28.64 9.20 15.82
C LEU A 13 28.80 8.05 14.82
N SER A 14 28.76 8.34 13.51
CA SER A 14 28.98 7.33 12.47
C SER A 14 30.38 6.72 12.53
N CYS A 15 31.40 7.54 12.79
CA CYS A 15 32.78 7.07 12.96
C CYS A 15 32.94 6.22 14.25
N LYS A 16 32.28 6.61 15.34
CA LYS A 16 32.22 5.79 16.56
C LYS A 16 31.53 4.46 16.31
N LEU A 17 30.44 4.46 15.55
CA LEU A 17 29.68 3.27 15.20
C LEU A 17 30.54 2.26 14.42
N ASP A 18 31.24 2.73 13.39
CA ASP A 18 32.20 1.91 12.62
C ASP A 18 33.34 1.36 13.50
N THR A 19 33.84 2.18 14.44
CA THR A 19 34.88 1.75 15.38
C THR A 19 34.40 0.65 16.33
N GLU A 20 33.18 0.75 16.86
CA GLU A 20 32.62 -0.26 17.78
C GLU A 20 32.32 -1.57 17.05
N LEU A 21 31.83 -1.53 15.81
CA LEU A 21 31.64 -2.75 15.00
C LEU A 21 32.94 -3.48 14.71
N LYS A 22 34.05 -2.76 14.53
CA LYS A 22 35.37 -3.36 14.31
C LYS A 22 36.00 -3.98 15.57
N LYS A 23 35.46 -3.70 16.77
CA LYS A 23 36.03 -4.13 18.06
C LYS A 23 35.14 -5.13 18.81
N ASN A 24 35.20 -6.42 18.45
CA ASN A 24 34.50 -7.53 19.15
C ASN A 24 32.98 -7.29 19.40
N THR A 25 32.39 -6.40 18.62
CA THR A 25 31.00 -5.93 18.61
C THR A 25 30.22 -6.05 19.93
N ASP A 26 30.21 -4.97 20.72
CA ASP A 26 29.24 -4.81 21.81
C ASP A 26 27.95 -4.19 21.27
N TRP A 27 26.98 -5.04 20.91
CA TRP A 27 25.71 -4.62 20.30
C TRP A 27 24.92 -3.61 21.15
N ASN A 28 25.07 -3.60 22.48
CA ASN A 28 24.34 -2.63 23.31
C ASN A 28 24.84 -1.21 23.06
N LYS A 29 26.16 -1.02 22.93
CA LYS A 29 26.74 0.28 22.59
C LYS A 29 26.37 0.71 21.19
N VAL A 30 26.36 -0.23 20.24
CA VAL A 30 25.93 0.04 18.86
C VAL A 30 24.48 0.56 18.86
N VAL A 31 23.58 -0.07 19.62
CA VAL A 31 22.19 0.38 19.80
C VAL A 31 22.12 1.79 20.40
N GLU A 32 22.91 2.10 21.42
CA GLU A 32 22.92 3.43 22.06
C GLU A 32 23.33 4.52 21.04
N ILE A 33 24.40 4.28 20.28
CA ILE A 33 24.86 5.21 19.25
C ILE A 33 23.79 5.39 18.16
N LEU A 34 23.15 4.31 17.72
CA LEU A 34 22.06 4.39 16.72
C LEU A 34 20.85 5.18 17.25
N LYS A 35 20.49 5.02 18.53
CA LYS A 35 19.42 5.82 19.14
C LYS A 35 19.76 7.30 19.13
N GLU A 36 20.99 7.68 19.46
CA GLU A 36 21.44 9.07 19.38
C GLU A 36 21.32 9.63 17.95
N ILE A 37 21.77 8.88 16.95
CA ILE A 37 21.62 9.26 15.53
C ILE A 37 20.14 9.40 15.15
N SER A 38 19.31 8.45 15.57
CA SER A 38 17.86 8.43 15.31
C SER A 38 17.16 9.67 15.88
N GLU A 39 17.52 10.09 17.10
CA GLU A 39 16.99 11.31 17.72
C GLU A 39 17.39 12.57 16.97
N ILE A 40 18.60 12.63 16.42
CA ILE A 40 19.01 13.77 15.59
C ILE A 40 18.11 13.86 14.35
N PHE A 41 17.89 12.76 13.62
CA PHE A 41 17.04 12.74 12.43
C PHE A 41 15.54 13.01 12.70
N LYS A 42 15.07 12.87 13.95
CA LYS A 42 13.69 13.26 14.30
C LYS A 42 13.48 14.77 14.23
N THR A 43 14.53 15.57 14.45
CA THR A 43 14.43 17.03 14.46
C THR A 43 14.33 17.60 13.05
N GLU A 44 13.34 18.47 12.80
CA GLU A 44 13.06 19.03 11.47
C GLU A 44 14.28 19.75 10.86
N SER A 45 15.01 20.50 11.68
CA SER A 45 16.25 21.20 11.29
C SER A 45 17.37 20.27 10.79
N SER A 46 17.29 18.97 11.11
CA SER A 46 18.31 17.97 10.78
C SER A 46 17.86 17.01 9.68
N ARG A 47 16.60 17.07 9.22
CA ARG A 47 16.09 16.19 8.14
C ARG A 47 16.64 16.53 6.76
N SER A 48 17.04 17.79 6.55
CA SER A 48 17.74 18.24 5.35
C SER A 48 19.20 17.78 5.29
N LEU A 49 19.72 17.18 6.37
CA LEU A 49 21.10 16.69 6.39
C LEU A 49 21.20 15.42 5.58
N THR A 50 22.11 15.42 4.62
CA THR A 50 22.42 14.23 3.85
C THR A 50 22.98 13.15 4.76
N VAL A 51 22.43 11.94 4.69
CA VAL A 51 23.01 10.76 5.34
C VAL A 51 24.45 10.55 4.87
N SER A 52 25.35 10.30 5.81
CA SER A 52 26.77 10.09 5.50
C SER A 52 27.01 8.72 4.88
N SER A 53 27.98 8.62 3.97
CA SER A 53 28.42 7.34 3.40
C SER A 53 28.87 6.35 4.48
N GLU A 54 29.55 6.85 5.52
CA GLU A 54 30.02 6.04 6.65
C GLU A 54 28.86 5.40 7.41
N PHE A 55 27.76 6.14 7.61
CA PHE A 55 26.55 5.59 8.22
C PHE A 55 25.93 4.51 7.34
N LEU A 56 25.82 4.73 6.02
CA LEU A 56 25.21 3.79 5.10
C LEU A 56 26.00 2.48 4.97
N GLU A 57 27.32 2.54 4.92
CA GLU A 57 28.19 1.36 4.93
C GLU A 57 28.06 0.58 6.25
N THR A 58 27.99 1.32 7.36
CA THR A 58 27.80 0.72 8.68
C THR A 58 26.44 0.04 8.81
N ALA A 59 25.37 0.72 8.40
CA ALA A 59 24.02 0.17 8.37
C ALA A 59 23.94 -1.08 7.48
N SER A 60 24.60 -1.06 6.32
CA SER A 60 24.69 -2.20 5.41
C SER A 60 25.38 -3.39 6.09
N THR A 61 26.52 -3.15 6.75
CA THR A 61 27.27 -4.19 7.48
C THR A 61 26.42 -4.82 8.59
N ILE A 62 25.66 -4.02 9.34
CA ILE A 62 24.77 -4.53 10.39
C ILE A 62 23.67 -5.42 9.80
N LEU A 63 23.03 -4.99 8.70
CA LEU A 63 21.99 -5.78 8.04
C LEU A 63 22.55 -7.07 7.44
N GLU A 64 23.73 -7.03 6.82
CA GLU A 64 24.42 -8.22 6.33
C GLU A 64 24.77 -9.20 7.45
N THR A 65 25.25 -8.68 8.59
CA THR A 65 25.54 -9.48 9.78
C THR A 65 24.27 -10.17 10.28
N TYR A 66 23.15 -9.44 10.34
CA TYR A 66 21.85 -10.01 10.72
C TYR A 66 21.41 -11.13 9.78
N LEU A 67 21.61 -10.97 8.48
CA LEU A 67 21.26 -11.96 7.46
C LEU A 67 22.17 -13.20 7.48
N ALA A 68 23.39 -13.07 7.99
CA ALA A 68 24.39 -14.15 8.03
C ALA A 68 24.42 -14.91 9.37
N GLU A 69 24.09 -14.26 10.48
CA GLU A 69 24.19 -14.82 11.83
C GLU A 69 22.87 -15.44 12.33
N SER A 70 22.95 -16.23 13.39
CA SER A 70 21.76 -16.73 14.10
C SER A 70 21.06 -15.57 14.83
N ARG A 71 19.72 -15.55 14.79
CA ARG A 71 18.88 -14.56 15.51
C ARG A 71 19.08 -14.55 17.03
N GLU A 72 19.77 -15.54 17.57
CA GLU A 72 20.11 -15.67 19.00
C GLU A 72 21.22 -14.71 19.46
N VAL A 73 21.88 -13.98 18.54
CA VAL A 73 22.90 -13.00 18.92
C VAL A 73 22.27 -11.86 19.69
N LYS A 74 22.60 -11.80 20.98
CA LYS A 74 22.03 -10.84 21.93
C LYS A 74 22.31 -9.39 21.49
N GLY A 75 21.24 -8.61 21.33
CA GLY A 75 21.31 -7.19 20.95
C GLY A 75 21.24 -6.93 19.43
N LEU A 76 21.49 -7.93 18.59
CA LEU A 76 21.48 -7.77 17.12
C LEU A 76 20.07 -7.45 16.58
N ASN A 77 19.02 -8.10 17.11
CA ASN A 77 17.62 -7.77 16.80
C ASN A 77 17.29 -6.29 17.07
N GLN A 78 17.66 -5.78 18.25
CA GLN A 78 17.43 -4.38 18.60
C GLN A 78 18.25 -3.44 17.73
N THR A 79 19.47 -3.84 17.36
CA THR A 79 20.34 -3.05 16.49
C THR A 79 19.71 -2.84 15.11
N VAL A 80 19.19 -3.91 14.49
CA VAL A 80 18.51 -3.81 13.19
C VAL A 80 17.26 -2.94 13.26
N THR A 81 16.47 -3.05 14.34
CA THR A 81 15.33 -2.14 14.56
C THR A 81 15.78 -0.67 14.56
N GLU A 82 16.87 -0.34 15.27
CA GLU A 82 17.36 1.04 15.32
C GLU A 82 17.98 1.50 13.99
N VAL A 83 18.60 0.62 13.21
CA VAL A 83 19.04 0.93 11.83
C VAL A 83 17.85 1.37 10.98
N PHE A 84 16.76 0.59 10.96
CA PHE A 84 15.57 0.96 10.20
C PHE A 84 14.93 2.25 10.71
N ARG A 85 14.93 2.50 12.03
CA ARG A 85 14.44 3.78 12.59
C ARG A 85 15.27 4.97 12.13
N CYS A 86 16.59 4.86 12.12
CA CYS A 86 17.49 5.91 11.62
C CYS A 86 17.21 6.20 10.14
N LEU A 87 17.16 5.15 9.32
CA LEU A 87 16.88 5.26 7.88
C LEU A 87 15.51 5.90 7.64
N ARG A 88 14.45 5.37 8.27
CA ARG A 88 13.08 5.91 8.19
C ARG A 88 13.03 7.39 8.51
N ASN A 89 13.66 7.81 9.62
CA ASN A 89 13.61 9.21 10.06
C ASN A 89 14.41 10.12 9.12
N SER A 90 15.51 9.63 8.55
CA SER A 90 16.33 10.39 7.59
C SER A 90 15.62 10.68 6.26
N CYS A 91 14.65 9.85 5.86
CA CYS A 91 13.88 10.04 4.62
C CYS A 91 12.75 11.07 4.75
N ILE A 92 12.35 11.47 5.97
CA ILE A 92 11.16 12.32 6.17
C ILE A 92 11.39 13.70 5.54
N GLY A 93 10.64 14.01 4.47
CA GLY A 93 10.69 15.30 3.80
C GLY A 93 12.02 15.60 3.10
N SER A 94 12.87 14.59 2.87
CA SER A 94 14.21 14.75 2.29
C SER A 94 14.39 13.88 1.06
N LYS A 95 14.11 14.44 -0.12
CA LYS A 95 14.29 13.74 -1.41
C LYS A 95 15.74 13.32 -1.63
N ASP A 96 16.71 14.14 -1.22
CA ASP A 96 18.13 13.83 -1.34
C ASP A 96 18.52 12.57 -0.54
N ASN A 97 17.98 12.41 0.68
CA ASN A 97 18.20 11.20 1.48
C ASN A 97 17.48 10.00 0.89
N GLN A 98 16.23 10.16 0.46
CA GLN A 98 15.48 9.11 -0.23
C GLN A 98 16.26 8.61 -1.46
N ASP A 99 16.79 9.51 -2.28
CA ASP A 99 17.53 9.17 -3.50
C ASP A 99 18.88 8.53 -3.16
N THR A 100 19.62 9.10 -2.21
CA THR A 100 20.92 8.57 -1.77
C THR A 100 20.78 7.15 -1.22
N ILE A 101 19.78 6.89 -0.39
CA ILE A 101 19.57 5.56 0.20
C ILE A 101 19.07 4.58 -0.87
N CYS A 102 18.06 4.95 -1.67
CA CYS A 102 17.43 4.01 -2.59
C CYS A 102 18.25 3.69 -3.84
N ARG A 103 19.02 4.65 -4.36
CA ARG A 103 19.76 4.48 -5.61
C ARG A 103 21.26 4.29 -5.42
N ASN A 104 21.83 4.84 -4.35
CA ASN A 104 23.28 4.89 -4.15
C ASN A 104 23.76 3.98 -3.01
N SER A 105 22.92 3.06 -2.53
CA SER A 105 23.30 2.11 -1.48
C SER A 105 22.69 0.73 -1.71
N ARG A 106 23.17 -0.27 -0.95
CA ARG A 106 22.64 -1.64 -0.95
C ARG A 106 21.46 -1.83 0.01
N ILE A 107 21.09 -0.79 0.76
CA ILE A 107 20.10 -0.86 1.84
C ILE A 107 18.73 -1.37 1.37
N PRO A 108 18.14 -0.95 0.23
CA PRO A 108 16.85 -1.49 -0.20
C PRO A 108 16.88 -2.99 -0.49
N LEU A 109 17.97 -3.49 -1.07
CA LEU A 109 18.15 -4.92 -1.34
C LEU A 109 18.26 -5.71 -0.03
N LEU A 110 19.05 -5.20 0.91
CA LEU A 110 19.20 -5.80 2.24
C LEU A 110 17.89 -5.78 3.04
N ALA A 111 17.10 -4.69 2.93
CA ALA A 111 15.79 -4.58 3.56
C ALA A 111 14.80 -5.60 2.99
N ARG A 112 14.80 -5.80 1.66
CA ARG A 112 14.00 -6.83 1.00
C ARG A 112 14.39 -8.24 1.47
N ASP A 113 15.68 -8.53 1.47
CA ASP A 113 16.19 -9.85 1.87
C ASP A 113 15.90 -10.11 3.36
N PHE A 114 16.00 -9.08 4.20
CA PHE A 114 15.55 -9.10 5.60
C PHE A 114 14.06 -9.45 5.70
N ILE A 115 13.18 -8.71 5.02
CA ILE A 115 11.73 -8.96 5.04
C ILE A 115 11.42 -10.41 4.64
N ARG A 116 12.00 -10.89 3.54
CA ARG A 116 11.81 -12.26 3.05
C ARG A 116 12.27 -13.32 4.06
N MET A 117 13.41 -13.09 4.70
CA MET A 117 13.92 -13.99 5.72
C MET A 117 12.98 -14.06 6.94
N ILE A 118 12.47 -12.91 7.42
CA ILE A 118 11.51 -12.90 8.53
C ILE A 118 10.21 -13.62 8.14
N LEU A 119 9.65 -13.31 6.97
CA LEU A 119 8.41 -13.92 6.48
C LEU A 119 8.53 -15.44 6.30
N LYS A 120 9.69 -15.93 5.86
CA LYS A 120 9.93 -17.36 5.64
C LYS A 120 10.11 -18.13 6.94
N GLU A 121 10.86 -17.58 7.89
CA GLU A 121 11.24 -18.30 9.11
C GLU A 121 10.15 -18.25 10.18
N GLY A 122 9.30 -17.21 10.18
CA GLY A 122 8.26 -17.02 11.18
C GLY A 122 8.85 -16.68 12.55
N SER A 123 8.64 -15.45 13.03
CA SER A 123 9.17 -15.03 14.33
C SER A 123 8.22 -14.04 14.97
N GLU A 124 7.60 -14.44 16.08
CA GLU A 124 6.75 -13.58 16.90
C GLU A 124 7.53 -12.34 17.39
N ASP A 125 8.82 -12.50 17.69
CA ASP A 125 9.68 -11.39 18.13
C ASP A 125 10.16 -10.45 17.01
N ALA A 126 9.71 -10.64 15.76
CA ALA A 126 10.19 -9.87 14.60
C ALA A 126 9.20 -8.84 14.06
N GLU A 127 8.00 -8.74 14.64
CA GLU A 127 6.94 -7.81 14.20
C GLU A 127 7.41 -6.35 14.21
N VAL A 128 8.10 -5.94 15.28
CA VAL A 128 8.61 -4.56 15.43
C VAL A 128 9.65 -4.25 14.36
N GLN A 129 10.53 -5.20 14.06
CA GLN A 129 11.58 -5.07 13.06
C GLN A 129 10.95 -4.93 11.66
N LEU A 130 9.98 -5.80 11.34
CA LEU A 130 9.22 -5.74 10.09
C LEU A 130 8.50 -4.41 9.92
N CYS A 131 7.78 -3.97 10.96
CA CYS A 131 7.13 -2.67 10.98
C CYS A 131 8.12 -1.53 10.71
N CYS A 132 9.30 -1.54 11.34
CA CYS A 132 10.30 -0.50 11.13
C CYS A 132 10.88 -0.55 9.71
N ALA A 133 11.12 -1.74 9.16
CA ALA A 133 11.60 -1.93 7.79
C ALA A 133 10.58 -1.41 6.76
N VAL A 134 9.31 -1.80 6.87
CA VAL A 134 8.25 -1.35 5.96
C VAL A 134 8.00 0.15 6.08
N GLN A 135 8.02 0.72 7.28
CA GLN A 135 7.93 2.17 7.46
C GLN A 135 9.11 2.93 6.84
N PHE A 136 10.32 2.36 6.92
CA PHE A 136 11.47 2.92 6.21
C PHE A 136 11.20 2.96 4.70
N ILE A 137 10.75 1.85 4.11
CA ILE A 137 10.38 1.80 2.68
C ILE A 137 9.30 2.84 2.37
N GLY A 138 8.27 2.96 3.21
CA GLY A 138 7.22 3.98 3.08
C GLY A 138 7.79 5.39 2.97
N ASN A 139 8.59 5.81 3.94
CA ASN A 139 9.19 7.14 3.92
C ASN A 139 10.19 7.34 2.78
N ALA A 140 10.81 6.27 2.28
CA ALA A 140 11.73 6.31 1.16
C ALA A 140 11.03 6.60 -0.18
N VAL A 141 9.73 6.34 -0.27
CA VAL A 141 8.93 6.49 -1.50
C VAL A 141 7.97 7.70 -1.48
N VAL A 142 7.68 8.29 -0.31
CA VAL A 142 6.74 9.43 -0.21
C VAL A 142 7.18 10.57 -1.15
N ASN A 143 6.27 10.97 -2.05
CA ASN A 143 6.46 12.02 -3.06
C ASN A 143 7.71 11.85 -3.95
N ASN A 144 8.12 10.61 -4.19
CA ASN A 144 9.31 10.30 -4.97
C ASN A 144 9.06 9.21 -6.02
N TYR A 145 8.59 9.64 -7.19
CA TYR A 145 8.14 8.77 -8.29
C TYR A 145 9.15 7.70 -8.68
N ASP A 146 10.41 8.06 -8.90
CA ASP A 146 11.45 7.10 -9.27
C ASP A 146 11.66 6.02 -8.20
N ASN A 147 11.63 6.41 -6.92
CA ASN A 147 11.77 5.46 -5.82
C ASN A 147 10.53 4.58 -5.68
N GLN A 148 9.33 5.11 -5.91
CA GLN A 148 8.09 4.34 -5.94
C GLN A 148 8.14 3.23 -7.00
N ILE A 149 8.64 3.56 -8.19
CA ILE A 149 8.83 2.59 -9.29
C ILE A 149 9.86 1.51 -8.90
N LEU A 150 11.00 1.92 -8.35
CA LEU A 150 12.05 1.01 -7.89
C LEU A 150 11.53 0.06 -6.80
N VAL A 151 10.84 0.59 -5.80
CA VAL A 151 10.27 -0.19 -4.71
C VAL A 151 9.19 -1.14 -5.22
N TRP A 152 8.28 -0.68 -6.08
CA TRP A 152 7.27 -1.56 -6.68
C TRP A 152 7.89 -2.76 -7.40
N SER A 153 8.90 -2.51 -8.23
CA SER A 153 9.59 -3.57 -8.98
C SER A 153 10.30 -4.59 -8.08
N SER A 154 10.72 -4.18 -6.88
CA SER A 154 11.53 -5.00 -5.98
C SER A 154 10.74 -5.73 -4.89
N PHE A 155 9.64 -5.12 -4.41
CA PHE A 155 8.89 -5.55 -3.22
C PHE A 155 7.45 -6.00 -3.52
N SER A 156 6.90 -5.75 -4.71
CA SER A 156 5.53 -6.17 -5.04
C SER A 156 5.21 -7.65 -4.79
N PRO A 157 6.14 -8.62 -4.99
CA PRO A 157 5.88 -10.02 -4.67
C PRO A 157 5.68 -10.29 -3.17
N ASP A 158 6.20 -9.41 -2.31
CA ASP A 158 6.24 -9.61 -0.85
C ASP A 158 5.04 -8.95 -0.14
N PHE A 159 4.36 -7.99 -0.78
CA PHE A 159 3.23 -7.27 -0.18
C PHE A 159 2.04 -8.15 0.24
N PRO A 160 1.58 -9.14 -0.55
CA PRO A 160 0.48 -10.00 -0.12
C PRO A 160 0.82 -10.78 1.16
N LEU A 161 2.08 -11.23 1.30
CA LEU A 161 2.56 -11.94 2.47
C LEU A 161 2.64 -11.04 3.71
N LEU A 162 3.09 -9.79 3.53
CA LEU A 162 3.11 -8.78 4.59
C LEU A 162 1.69 -8.46 5.11
N LEU A 163 0.73 -8.30 4.19
CA LEU A 163 -0.68 -8.04 4.51
C LEU A 163 -1.39 -9.24 5.16
N SER A 164 -0.97 -10.46 4.83
CA SER A 164 -1.51 -11.68 5.41
C SER A 164 -0.97 -11.98 6.83
N SER A 165 -0.03 -11.18 7.32
CA SER A 165 0.49 -11.31 8.69
C SER A 165 -0.57 -10.96 9.75
N CYS A 166 -0.36 -11.43 10.99
CA CYS A 166 -1.29 -11.19 12.09
C CYS A 166 -1.23 -9.77 12.68
N ASP A 167 -0.21 -8.98 12.34
CA ASP A 167 -0.03 -7.64 12.91
C ASP A 167 -0.71 -6.57 12.05
N TRP A 168 -1.66 -5.88 12.66
CA TRP A 168 -2.40 -4.79 12.01
C TRP A 168 -1.49 -3.66 11.55
N ASN A 169 -0.50 -3.26 12.36
CA ASN A 169 0.34 -2.10 12.03
C ASN A 169 1.16 -2.38 10.77
N LEU A 170 1.65 -3.60 10.62
CA LEU A 170 2.38 -4.05 9.45
C LEU A 170 1.49 -3.99 8.20
N GLY A 171 0.24 -4.44 8.31
CA GLY A 171 -0.74 -4.32 7.24
C GLY A 171 -0.99 -2.86 6.83
N HIS A 172 -1.23 -1.99 7.81
CA HIS A 172 -1.44 -0.55 7.61
C HIS A 172 -0.24 0.12 6.92
N TYR A 173 0.98 -0.11 7.40
CA TYR A 173 2.19 0.44 6.77
C TYR A 173 2.47 -0.16 5.39
N THR A 174 2.11 -1.42 5.17
CA THR A 174 2.24 -2.04 3.85
C THR A 174 1.29 -1.38 2.85
N CYS A 175 0.03 -1.15 3.23
CA CYS A 175 -0.91 -0.40 2.39
C CYS A 175 -0.43 1.01 2.07
N MET A 176 0.19 1.71 3.01
CA MET A 176 0.79 3.03 2.75
C MET A 176 1.87 2.95 1.65
N VAL A 177 2.75 1.95 1.68
CA VAL A 177 3.76 1.74 0.63
C VAL A 177 3.09 1.43 -0.71
N VAL A 178 2.13 0.50 -0.70
CA VAL A 178 1.40 0.06 -1.90
C VAL A 178 0.69 1.23 -2.57
N HIS A 179 -0.06 2.04 -1.81
CA HIS A 179 -0.76 3.22 -2.31
C HIS A 179 0.21 4.22 -2.98
N ASN A 180 1.29 4.58 -2.29
CA ASN A 180 2.30 5.50 -2.85
C ASN A 180 2.88 4.98 -4.18
N CYS A 181 3.04 3.66 -4.32
CA CYS A 181 3.52 3.06 -5.55
C CYS A 181 2.43 3.01 -6.65
N LEU A 182 1.24 2.51 -6.33
CA LEU A 182 0.12 2.37 -7.25
C LEU A 182 -0.31 3.70 -7.84
N ALA A 183 -0.46 4.74 -7.01
CA ALA A 183 -0.86 6.07 -7.45
C ALA A 183 0.03 6.61 -8.58
N THR A 184 1.33 6.32 -8.53
CA THR A 184 2.29 6.72 -9.56
C THR A 184 2.23 5.87 -10.81
N LEU A 185 2.04 4.55 -10.65
CA LEU A 185 1.86 3.65 -11.79
C LEU A 185 0.59 3.98 -12.58
N ILE A 186 -0.48 4.38 -11.88
CA ILE A 186 -1.74 4.81 -12.50
C ILE A 186 -1.56 6.18 -13.18
N SER A 187 -0.90 7.13 -12.51
CA SER A 187 -0.75 8.50 -13.02
C SER A 187 0.29 8.64 -14.14
N GLN A 188 1.24 7.71 -14.28
CA GLN A 188 2.31 7.75 -15.27
C GLN A 188 2.39 6.48 -16.14
N PRO A 189 1.38 6.19 -16.97
CA PRO A 189 1.33 4.96 -17.78
C PRO A 189 2.38 4.90 -18.90
N ASN A 190 3.13 5.99 -19.16
CA ASN A 190 4.11 6.12 -20.25
C ASN A 190 5.57 5.99 -19.82
N ALA A 191 5.87 5.77 -18.53
CA ALA A 191 7.18 5.29 -18.15
C ALA A 191 7.33 3.84 -18.65
N ASP A 192 8.55 3.34 -18.92
CA ASP A 192 8.84 1.97 -19.40
C ASP A 192 8.48 0.87 -18.36
N ILE A 193 7.31 0.97 -17.75
CA ILE A 193 6.82 0.18 -16.63
C ILE A 193 5.65 -0.65 -17.12
N ARG A 194 5.61 -1.91 -16.67
CA ARG A 194 4.50 -2.81 -16.98
C ARG A 194 3.20 -2.20 -16.43
N PRO A 195 2.14 -2.07 -17.25
CA PRO A 195 0.85 -1.59 -16.76
C PRO A 195 0.32 -2.52 -15.66
N ILE A 196 -0.50 -1.96 -14.77
CA ILE A 196 -1.18 -2.75 -13.74
C ILE A 196 -2.13 -3.72 -14.45
N ASP A 197 -1.88 -5.01 -14.28
CA ASP A 197 -2.69 -6.08 -14.84
C ASP A 197 -3.40 -6.82 -13.71
N VAL A 198 -4.70 -6.54 -13.54
CA VAL A 198 -5.55 -7.20 -12.53
C VAL A 198 -5.74 -8.70 -12.80
N LYS A 199 -5.39 -9.19 -14.00
CA LYS A 199 -5.42 -10.62 -14.32
C LYS A 199 -4.15 -11.35 -13.85
N ASP A 200 -3.11 -10.62 -13.45
CA ASP A 200 -1.91 -11.20 -12.87
C ASP A 200 -2.22 -11.84 -11.50
N PRO A 201 -1.93 -13.14 -11.28
CA PRO A 201 -2.20 -13.80 -10.01
C PRO A 201 -1.58 -13.11 -8.79
N LEU A 202 -0.42 -12.45 -8.96
CA LEU A 202 0.20 -11.70 -7.88
C LEU A 202 -0.65 -10.47 -7.51
N MET A 203 -1.21 -9.80 -8.51
CA MET A 203 -2.07 -8.64 -8.29
C MET A 203 -3.38 -9.05 -7.59
N GLN A 204 -3.98 -10.15 -8.01
CA GLN A 204 -5.18 -10.69 -7.38
C GLN A 204 -4.92 -11.07 -5.92
N SER A 205 -3.77 -11.71 -5.65
CA SER A 205 -3.34 -12.02 -4.29
C SER A 205 -3.15 -10.77 -3.43
N LEU A 206 -2.59 -9.69 -3.98
CA LEU A 206 -2.45 -8.40 -3.29
C LEU A 206 -3.82 -7.82 -2.94
N ILE A 207 -4.73 -7.76 -3.92
CA ILE A 207 -6.09 -7.21 -3.74
C ILE A 207 -6.84 -7.97 -2.65
N LEU A 208 -6.86 -9.31 -2.72
CA LEU A 208 -7.54 -10.14 -1.73
C LEU A 208 -6.94 -9.94 -0.33
N ALA A 209 -5.60 -9.87 -0.22
CA ALA A 209 -4.93 -9.64 1.05
C ALA A 209 -5.27 -8.27 1.66
N VAL A 210 -5.40 -7.22 0.84
CA VAL A 210 -5.88 -5.90 1.31
C VAL A 210 -7.30 -5.99 1.85
N MET A 211 -8.21 -6.68 1.14
CA MET A 211 -9.59 -6.82 1.57
C MET A 211 -9.72 -7.65 2.86
N ASP A 212 -8.97 -8.74 2.97
CA ASP A 212 -8.97 -9.57 4.18
C ASP A 212 -8.39 -8.84 5.39
N MET A 213 -7.45 -7.92 5.18
CA MET A 213 -6.96 -7.03 6.22
C MET A 213 -8.05 -6.02 6.63
N LEU A 214 -8.71 -5.37 5.67
CA LEU A 214 -9.78 -4.39 5.93
C LEU A 214 -11.01 -4.99 6.61
N LYS A 215 -11.31 -6.28 6.40
CA LYS A 215 -12.35 -6.98 7.14
C LYS A 215 -12.07 -7.10 8.64
N LYS A 216 -10.80 -7.21 9.00
CA LYS A 216 -10.40 -7.41 10.41
C LYS A 216 -10.42 -6.10 11.16
N GLU A 217 -9.92 -5.04 10.52
CA GLU A 217 -9.72 -3.74 11.15
C GLU A 217 -9.72 -2.63 10.07
N ASP A 218 -10.30 -1.48 10.42
CA ASP A 218 -10.33 -0.32 9.52
C ASP A 218 -8.92 0.25 9.30
N SER A 219 -8.60 0.57 8.04
CA SER A 219 -7.33 1.18 7.66
C SER A 219 -7.51 2.17 6.52
N GLU A 220 -7.22 3.44 6.79
CA GLU A 220 -7.30 4.51 5.77
C GLU A 220 -6.45 4.19 4.53
N TRP A 221 -5.23 3.67 4.72
CA TRP A 221 -4.37 3.30 3.60
C TRP A 221 -4.89 2.08 2.86
N GLY A 222 -5.54 1.13 3.54
CA GLY A 222 -6.18 0.02 2.87
C GLY A 222 -7.31 0.49 1.95
N ILE A 223 -8.12 1.44 2.43
CA ILE A 223 -9.16 2.09 1.62
C ILE A 223 -8.53 2.81 0.43
N PHE A 224 -7.47 3.60 0.61
CA PHE A 224 -6.79 4.27 -0.50
C PHE A 224 -6.25 3.28 -1.56
N VAL A 225 -5.75 2.11 -1.15
CA VAL A 225 -5.36 1.08 -2.12
C VAL A 225 -6.56 0.53 -2.90
N LEU A 226 -7.72 0.32 -2.26
CA LEU A 226 -8.94 -0.07 -2.98
C LEU A 226 -9.41 1.04 -3.92
N GLU A 227 -9.35 2.30 -3.48
CA GLU A 227 -9.64 3.47 -4.30
C GLU A 227 -8.73 3.53 -5.54
N ASP A 228 -7.44 3.25 -5.40
CA ASP A 228 -6.50 3.16 -6.53
C ASP A 228 -6.90 2.05 -7.51
N PHE A 229 -7.28 0.87 -7.00
CA PHE A 229 -7.68 -0.25 -7.86
C PHE A 229 -9.00 0.01 -8.62
N LEU A 230 -9.90 0.82 -8.07
CA LEU A 230 -11.13 1.22 -8.77
C LEU A 230 -10.86 2.06 -10.03
N LEU A 231 -9.70 2.70 -10.12
CA LEU A 231 -9.24 3.42 -11.32
C LEU A 231 -8.71 2.47 -12.42
N VAL A 232 -8.41 1.22 -12.08
CA VAL A 232 -7.86 0.23 -13.01
C VAL A 232 -8.99 -0.43 -13.81
N GLU A 233 -8.79 -0.56 -15.12
CA GLU A 233 -9.73 -1.23 -16.02
C GLU A 233 -9.99 -2.68 -15.60
N ASP A 234 -11.23 -3.14 -15.80
CA ASP A 234 -11.67 -4.51 -15.55
C ASP A 234 -11.54 -5.01 -14.09
N PHE A 235 -11.10 -4.20 -13.13
CA PHE A 235 -10.90 -4.59 -11.73
C PHE A 235 -12.12 -5.33 -11.15
N ILE A 236 -13.31 -4.75 -11.23
CA ILE A 236 -14.53 -5.38 -10.72
C ILE A 236 -14.80 -6.66 -11.51
N SER A 237 -14.72 -6.63 -12.84
CA SER A 237 -15.03 -7.83 -13.65
C SER A 237 -14.16 -9.04 -13.33
N VAL A 238 -12.91 -8.82 -12.92
CA VAL A 238 -11.94 -9.88 -12.60
C VAL A 238 -12.03 -10.31 -11.14
N MET A 239 -12.19 -9.37 -10.22
CA MET A 239 -12.13 -9.64 -8.79
C MET A 239 -13.48 -10.01 -8.18
N TYR A 240 -14.59 -9.43 -8.65
CA TYR A 240 -15.92 -9.63 -8.07
C TYR A 240 -16.36 -11.10 -7.98
N PRO A 241 -16.06 -11.98 -8.97
CA PRO A 241 -16.35 -13.41 -8.86
C PRO A 241 -15.53 -14.16 -7.80
N GLN A 242 -14.38 -13.60 -7.39
CA GLN A 242 -13.47 -14.19 -6.40
C GLN A 242 -13.76 -13.72 -4.97
N MET A 243 -14.54 -12.64 -4.83
CA MET A 243 -14.89 -12.05 -3.55
C MET A 243 -16.06 -12.80 -2.89
N ASP A 244 -15.99 -12.92 -1.57
CA ASP A 244 -17.18 -13.23 -0.77
C ASP A 244 -18.07 -12.00 -0.57
N ASN A 245 -19.23 -12.20 0.05
CA ASN A 245 -20.24 -11.15 0.16
C ASN A 245 -19.77 -9.95 0.99
N GLU A 246 -18.94 -10.17 2.00
CA GLU A 246 -18.43 -9.09 2.85
C GLU A 246 -17.37 -8.27 2.11
N GLN A 247 -16.48 -8.92 1.34
CA GLN A 247 -15.57 -8.25 0.40
C GLN A 247 -16.32 -7.43 -0.65
N LYS A 248 -17.38 -7.99 -1.24
CA LYS A 248 -18.21 -7.26 -2.22
C LYS A 248 -18.85 -6.02 -1.60
N LEU A 249 -19.45 -6.15 -0.41
CA LEU A 249 -20.05 -5.02 0.29
C LEU A 249 -19.02 -3.93 0.61
N LEU A 250 -17.83 -4.31 1.09
CA LEU A 250 -16.72 -3.39 1.34
C LEU A 250 -16.36 -2.58 0.08
N VAL A 251 -16.16 -3.25 -1.06
CA VAL A 251 -15.83 -2.56 -2.32
C VAL A 251 -16.95 -1.62 -2.76
N LEU A 252 -18.21 -2.08 -2.68
CA LEU A 252 -19.36 -1.25 -3.03
C LEU A 252 -19.53 -0.05 -2.09
N ASP A 253 -19.24 -0.20 -0.80
CA ASP A 253 -19.24 0.91 0.16
C ASP A 253 -18.15 1.95 -0.20
N VAL A 254 -16.94 1.50 -0.57
CA VAL A 254 -15.89 2.40 -1.06
C VAL A 254 -16.33 3.12 -2.34
N MET A 255 -16.90 2.40 -3.31
CA MET A 255 -17.42 2.99 -4.55
C MET A 255 -18.52 4.03 -4.28
N ALA A 256 -19.49 3.72 -3.42
CA ALA A 256 -20.57 4.63 -3.06
C ALA A 256 -20.03 5.89 -2.38
N ASN A 257 -19.09 5.73 -1.43
CA ASN A 257 -18.45 6.84 -0.74
C ASN A 257 -17.67 7.75 -1.69
N GLN A 258 -16.95 7.19 -2.67
CA GLN A 258 -16.29 8.00 -3.70
C GLN A 258 -17.31 8.78 -4.52
N LEU A 259 -18.33 8.11 -5.05
CA LEU A 259 -19.33 8.73 -5.93
C LEU A 259 -20.17 9.79 -5.21
N GLN A 260 -20.41 9.65 -3.91
CA GLN A 260 -21.11 10.66 -3.10
C GLN A 260 -20.32 11.96 -2.94
N ARG A 261 -18.98 11.91 -3.03
CA ARG A 261 -18.15 13.12 -2.89
C ARG A 261 -18.56 14.11 -3.98
N PRO A 262 -18.94 15.35 -3.62
CA PRO A 262 -19.38 16.32 -4.60
C PRO A 262 -18.26 16.58 -5.61
N CYS A 263 -18.57 16.45 -6.90
CA CYS A 263 -17.69 17.01 -7.94
C CYS A 263 -17.54 18.50 -7.67
N GLU A 264 -16.31 19.00 -7.66
CA GLU A 264 -16.08 20.44 -7.66
C GLU A 264 -16.84 21.05 -8.85
N GLU A 265 -17.92 21.79 -8.57
CA GLU A 265 -18.92 22.26 -9.54
C GLU A 265 -18.36 23.23 -10.62
N ASN A 266 -17.04 23.44 -10.68
CA ASN A 266 -16.38 24.48 -11.46
C ASN A 266 -15.28 23.98 -12.41
N LYS A 267 -15.19 22.68 -12.70
CA LYS A 267 -14.30 22.16 -13.74
C LYS A 267 -15.13 21.87 -15.00
N ASP A 268 -14.76 22.51 -16.12
CA ASP A 268 -15.32 22.22 -17.44
C ASP A 268 -15.30 20.70 -17.70
N PHE A 269 -16.19 20.19 -18.56
CA PHE A 269 -16.28 18.76 -18.96
C PHE A 269 -14.93 18.11 -19.33
N GLN A 270 -13.91 18.90 -19.68
CA GLN A 270 -12.57 18.44 -20.06
C GLN A 270 -11.66 18.11 -18.86
N ASP A 271 -11.96 18.61 -17.65
CA ASP A 271 -11.14 18.45 -16.44
C ASP A 271 -11.73 17.45 -15.42
N TYR A 272 -12.75 16.68 -15.83
CA TYR A 272 -13.29 15.59 -15.01
C TYR A 272 -12.32 14.41 -14.98
N SER A 273 -11.67 14.19 -13.83
CA SER A 273 -10.93 12.95 -13.58
C SER A 273 -11.90 11.91 -13.00
N PRO A 274 -12.17 10.79 -13.71
CA PRO A 274 -13.06 9.76 -13.20
C PRO A 274 -12.49 9.17 -11.91
N GLN A 275 -13.34 9.09 -10.88
CA GLN A 275 -12.99 8.47 -9.59
C GLN A 275 -13.01 6.93 -9.66
N ILE A 276 -13.76 6.38 -10.61
CA ILE A 276 -13.92 4.94 -10.84
C ILE A 276 -13.83 4.70 -12.35
N CYS A 277 -13.10 3.68 -12.79
CA CYS A 277 -13.05 3.33 -14.20
C CYS A 277 -14.44 2.95 -14.74
N GLU A 278 -14.81 3.45 -15.93
CA GLU A 278 -16.12 3.19 -16.53
C GLU A 278 -16.40 1.70 -16.74
N SER A 279 -15.37 0.92 -17.11
CA SER A 279 -15.47 -0.54 -17.28
C SER A 279 -15.96 -1.26 -16.01
N ASN A 280 -15.55 -0.76 -14.83
CA ASN A 280 -15.97 -1.30 -13.54
C ASN A 280 -17.46 -1.05 -13.28
N LEU A 281 -17.96 0.14 -13.60
CA LEU A 281 -19.38 0.48 -13.47
C LEU A 281 -20.25 -0.26 -14.50
N LEU A 282 -19.77 -0.43 -15.72
CA LEU A 282 -20.45 -1.20 -16.77
C LEU A 282 -20.60 -2.67 -16.37
N TYR A 283 -19.56 -3.28 -15.80
CA TYR A 283 -19.66 -4.63 -15.28
C TYR A 283 -20.70 -4.71 -14.15
N LEU A 284 -20.68 -3.76 -13.21
CA LEU A 284 -21.63 -3.73 -12.09
C LEU A 284 -23.08 -3.62 -12.57
N ALA A 285 -23.33 -2.77 -13.57
CA ALA A 285 -24.63 -2.63 -14.21
C ALA A 285 -25.11 -3.92 -14.88
N LYS A 286 -24.19 -4.69 -15.46
CA LYS A 286 -24.48 -6.00 -16.05
C LYS A 286 -24.82 -7.03 -14.98
N ASP A 287 -24.01 -7.13 -13.92
CA ASP A 287 -24.21 -8.08 -12.82
C ASP A 287 -25.57 -7.83 -12.13
N PHE A 288 -25.87 -6.57 -11.82
CA PHE A 288 -27.15 -6.16 -11.24
C PHE A 288 -28.36 -6.58 -12.09
N LYS A 289 -28.31 -6.40 -13.42
CA LYS A 289 -29.41 -6.81 -14.32
C LYS A 289 -29.59 -8.31 -14.34
N GLU A 290 -28.49 -9.06 -14.43
CA GLU A 290 -28.55 -10.52 -14.44
C GLU A 290 -29.17 -11.03 -13.14
N MET A 291 -28.73 -10.50 -11.99
CA MET A 291 -29.26 -10.88 -10.67
C MET A 291 -30.69 -10.40 -10.43
N SER A 292 -31.07 -9.19 -10.87
CA SER A 292 -32.44 -8.67 -10.78
C SER A 292 -33.42 -9.51 -11.63
N ASN A 293 -33.04 -9.87 -12.87
CA ASN A 293 -33.86 -10.72 -13.73
C ASN A 293 -34.05 -12.12 -13.12
N ILE A 294 -33.00 -12.67 -12.53
CA ILE A 294 -33.07 -13.93 -11.78
C ILE A 294 -34.11 -13.77 -10.65
N LEU A 295 -33.99 -12.76 -9.78
CA LEU A 295 -34.96 -12.53 -8.70
C LEU A 295 -36.41 -12.38 -9.18
N LEU A 296 -36.65 -11.59 -10.24
CA LEU A 296 -37.98 -11.36 -10.77
C LEU A 296 -38.60 -12.61 -11.42
N SER A 297 -37.77 -13.56 -11.88
CA SER A 297 -38.20 -14.82 -12.48
C SER A 297 -38.51 -15.92 -11.46
N LEU A 298 -38.11 -15.73 -10.20
CA LEU A 298 -38.31 -16.68 -9.10
C LEU A 298 -39.48 -16.22 -8.24
N GLY A 299 -40.64 -16.85 -8.39
CA GLY A 299 -41.61 -16.81 -7.32
C GLY A 299 -41.06 -17.55 -6.09
N ASP A 300 -40.91 -16.85 -4.95
CA ASP A 300 -40.70 -17.35 -3.57
C ASP A 300 -39.63 -18.45 -3.33
N SER A 301 -38.76 -18.78 -4.28
CA SER A 301 -37.69 -19.77 -4.06
C SER A 301 -36.36 -19.11 -3.68
N ASP A 302 -35.89 -19.35 -2.47
CA ASP A 302 -34.66 -18.77 -1.88
C ASP A 302 -33.34 -19.22 -2.54
N THR A 303 -33.37 -20.05 -3.60
CA THR A 303 -32.15 -20.58 -4.24
C THR A 303 -32.30 -20.70 -5.76
N VAL A 304 -31.25 -20.32 -6.50
CA VAL A 304 -31.10 -20.56 -7.95
C VAL A 304 -29.73 -21.15 -8.23
N ASP A 305 -29.66 -22.31 -8.90
CA ASP A 305 -28.39 -22.92 -9.32
C ASP A 305 -27.34 -23.03 -8.19
N GLY A 306 -27.78 -23.18 -6.94
CA GLY A 306 -26.89 -23.25 -5.78
C GLY A 306 -26.26 -21.91 -5.36
N LYS A 307 -26.65 -20.77 -5.95
CA LYS A 307 -26.31 -19.43 -5.48
C LYS A 307 -27.35 -18.95 -4.47
N GLU A 308 -26.89 -18.65 -3.25
CA GLU A 308 -27.71 -17.99 -2.24
C GLU A 308 -28.19 -16.63 -2.75
N MET A 309 -29.44 -16.27 -2.45
CA MET A 309 -29.96 -14.95 -2.72
C MET A 309 -29.12 -13.90 -1.96
N GLN A 310 -28.62 -12.87 -2.65
CA GLN A 310 -27.74 -11.84 -2.06
C GLN A 310 -28.41 -10.46 -2.03
N PRO A 311 -29.53 -10.28 -1.29
CA PRO A 311 -30.31 -9.05 -1.34
C PRO A 311 -29.51 -7.81 -0.92
N PHE A 312 -28.62 -7.94 0.06
CA PHE A 312 -27.81 -6.81 0.54
C PHE A 312 -26.77 -6.35 -0.49
N VAL A 313 -26.08 -7.29 -1.15
CA VAL A 313 -25.13 -6.97 -2.22
C VAL A 313 -25.88 -6.26 -3.34
N LEU A 314 -26.97 -6.84 -3.82
CA LEU A 314 -27.77 -6.27 -4.91
C LEU A 314 -28.32 -4.86 -4.60
N LEU A 315 -28.81 -4.64 -3.38
CA LEU A 315 -29.26 -3.31 -2.94
C LEU A 315 -28.12 -2.30 -2.96
N LYS A 316 -26.92 -2.72 -2.55
CA LYS A 316 -25.74 -1.86 -2.54
C LYS A 316 -25.22 -1.60 -3.96
N GLU A 317 -25.28 -2.57 -4.87
CA GLU A 317 -24.98 -2.35 -6.30
C GLU A 317 -25.92 -1.30 -6.89
N LEU A 318 -27.22 -1.40 -6.61
CA LEU A 318 -28.21 -0.41 -7.04
C LEU A 318 -27.88 0.98 -6.49
N GLU A 319 -27.48 1.08 -5.22
CA GLU A 319 -27.05 2.34 -4.61
C GLU A 319 -25.88 2.97 -5.37
N VAL A 320 -24.81 2.20 -5.64
CA VAL A 320 -23.63 2.65 -6.39
C VAL A 320 -24.04 3.14 -7.79
N LEU A 321 -24.86 2.37 -8.51
CA LEU A 321 -25.34 2.74 -9.84
C LEU A 321 -26.21 4.00 -9.80
N CYS A 322 -27.02 4.19 -8.75
CA CYS A 322 -27.80 5.42 -8.57
C CYS A 322 -26.89 6.63 -8.36
N TRP A 323 -25.86 6.52 -7.53
CA TRP A 323 -24.88 7.60 -7.33
C TRP A 323 -24.11 7.93 -8.60
N ALA A 324 -23.63 6.91 -9.32
CA ALA A 324 -22.92 7.09 -10.58
C ALA A 324 -23.75 7.84 -11.62
N THR A 325 -25.03 7.50 -11.74
CA THR A 325 -25.93 8.06 -12.77
C THR A 325 -26.56 9.40 -12.39
N CYS A 326 -26.81 9.64 -11.10
CA CYS A 326 -27.39 10.90 -10.62
C CYS A 326 -26.36 12.03 -10.54
N GLN A 327 -25.14 11.74 -10.08
CA GLN A 327 -24.20 12.77 -9.61
C GLN A 327 -23.05 13.04 -10.60
N HIS A 328 -22.66 12.05 -11.41
CA HIS A 328 -21.46 12.15 -12.25
C HIS A 328 -21.82 12.18 -13.73
N ILE A 329 -21.67 13.35 -14.35
CA ILE A 329 -22.02 13.58 -15.75
C ILE A 329 -21.20 12.65 -16.69
N GLY A 330 -19.97 12.30 -16.29
CA GLY A 330 -19.09 11.39 -17.02
C GLY A 330 -19.64 9.97 -17.19
N TYR A 331 -20.53 9.52 -16.30
CA TYR A 331 -21.11 8.17 -16.36
C TYR A 331 -22.54 8.14 -16.93
N ARG A 332 -23.02 9.24 -17.53
CA ARG A 332 -24.36 9.27 -18.16
C ARG A 332 -24.50 8.28 -19.32
N ALA A 333 -23.41 7.91 -19.98
CA ALA A 333 -23.40 6.88 -21.03
C ALA A 333 -23.98 5.55 -20.52
N LEU A 334 -23.78 5.21 -19.24
CA LEU A 334 -24.40 4.04 -18.58
C LEU A 334 -25.94 4.03 -18.68
N THR A 335 -26.59 5.20 -18.77
CA THR A 335 -28.05 5.36 -18.83
C THR A 335 -28.60 5.64 -20.22
N GLN A 336 -27.78 6.17 -21.13
CA GLN A 336 -28.25 6.58 -22.47
C GLN A 336 -28.32 5.41 -23.44
N ASP A 337 -27.44 4.42 -23.29
CA ASP A 337 -27.40 3.24 -24.17
C ASP A 337 -28.15 2.02 -23.62
N ASP A 338 -28.54 2.03 -22.34
CA ASP A 338 -29.08 0.84 -21.67
C ASP A 338 -30.42 1.08 -20.94
N THR A 339 -31.49 1.02 -21.73
CA THR A 339 -32.89 1.11 -21.26
C THR A 339 -33.29 0.01 -20.26
N GLY A 340 -32.49 -1.05 -20.12
CA GLY A 340 -32.72 -2.15 -19.18
C GLY A 340 -32.66 -1.70 -17.71
N LEU A 341 -31.71 -0.83 -17.34
CA LEU A 341 -31.59 -0.28 -15.98
C LEU A 341 -32.83 0.53 -15.58
N LEU A 342 -33.33 1.34 -16.51
CA LEU A 342 -34.55 2.14 -16.31
C LEU A 342 -35.79 1.24 -16.20
N SER A 343 -35.85 0.14 -16.96
CA SER A 343 -36.97 -0.79 -16.91
C SER A 343 -37.10 -1.50 -15.55
N CYS A 344 -35.98 -1.83 -14.89
CA CYS A 344 -35.96 -2.38 -13.53
C CYS A 344 -36.48 -1.39 -12.47
N ALA A 345 -36.32 -0.07 -12.70
CA ALA A 345 -36.85 0.97 -11.81
C ALA A 345 -38.35 1.25 -12.03
N ILE A 346 -38.89 0.90 -13.20
CA ILE A 346 -40.26 1.24 -13.62
C ILE A 346 -41.23 0.05 -13.47
N SER A 347 -40.75 -1.18 -13.31
CA SER A 347 -41.61 -2.34 -13.05
C SER A 347 -42.18 -2.31 -11.63
N LYS A 348 -43.32 -1.63 -11.47
CA LYS A 348 -44.25 -1.79 -10.35
C LYS A 348 -45.31 -2.84 -10.66
#